data_AF-A0AAC8QFP1-F1
#
_entry.id   AF-A0AAC8QFP1-F1
#
_cell.length_a   1.000
_cell.length_b   1.000
_cell.length_c   1.000
_cell.angle_alpha   90.00
_cell.angle_beta   90.00
_cell.angle_gamma   90.00
#
_symmetry.space_group_name_H-M   'P 1'
#
loop_
_entity.id
_entity.type
_entity.pdbx_description
1 polymer ?
#
loop_
_entity_poly.entity_id
_entity_poly.type
_entity_poly.pdbx_seq_one_letter_code
_entity_poly.pdbx_strand_id
1 'polypeptide(L)' 'MKGRERVCKKHIKQAGWSIANEGLREQGYHLELHGPRGEQMKVDAPSKARAYRHAERQVNGSEPGMALWASPS' A
#
# COMPACT_ATOMS: atom_id res chain seq x y z
N MET A 1 -15.88 -8.05 7.80
CA MET A 1 -15.02 -9.04 7.10
C MET A 1 -13.55 -8.85 7.53
N LYS A 2 -13.07 -9.56 8.56
CA LYS A 2 -11.68 -9.43 9.08
C LYS A 2 -10.64 -10.26 8.30
N GLY A 3 -11.06 -11.31 7.59
CA GLY A 3 -10.14 -12.22 6.90
C GLY A 3 -9.42 -11.60 5.69
N ARG A 4 -10.11 -10.74 4.94
CA ARG A 4 -9.61 -10.18 3.68
C ARG A 4 -8.52 -9.13 3.89
N GLU A 5 -8.60 -8.33 4.95
CA GLU A 5 -7.56 -7.37 5.34
C GLU A 5 -6.25 -8.07 5.75
N ARG A 6 -6.34 -9.21 6.47
CA ARG A 6 -5.18 -10.05 6.80
C ARG A 6 -4.48 -10.58 5.55
N VAL A 7 -5.24 -11.00 4.54
CA VAL A 7 -4.69 -11.49 3.28
C VAL A 7 -3.93 -10.39 2.55
N CYS A 8 -4.53 -9.20 2.37
CA CYS A 8 -3.85 -8.07 1.73
C CYS A 8 -2.56 -7.68 2.48
N LYS A 9 -2.61 -7.57 3.83
CA LYS A 9 -1.40 -7.32 4.64
C LYS A 9 -0.33 -8.40 4.44
N LYS A 10 -0.73 -9.67 4.34
CA LYS A 10 0.19 -10.77 4.11
C LYS A 10 0.86 -10.66 2.74
N HIS A 11 0.09 -10.39 1.68
CA HIS A 11 0.63 -10.24 0.32
C HIS A 11 1.59 -9.05 0.20
N ILE A 12 1.23 -7.89 0.78
CA ILE A 12 2.11 -6.71 0.83
C ILE A 12 3.45 -7.07 1.47
N LYS A 13 3.42 -7.74 2.64
CA LYS A 13 4.64 -8.20 3.32
C LYS A 13 5.42 -9.23 2.51
N GLN A 14 4.75 -10.18 1.85
CA GLN A 14 5.40 -11.21 1.04
C GLN A 14 6.10 -10.63 -0.20
N ALA A 15 5.59 -9.53 -0.74
CA ALA A 15 6.24 -8.79 -1.81
C ALA A 15 7.41 -7.90 -1.32
N GLY A 16 7.76 -7.96 -0.03
CA GLY A 16 8.83 -7.18 0.56
C GLY A 16 8.46 -5.74 0.92
N TRP A 17 7.17 -5.38 0.86
CA TRP A 17 6.70 -4.05 1.23
C TRP A 17 6.38 -3.98 2.72
N SER A 18 6.76 -2.87 3.34
CA SER A 18 6.55 -2.59 4.76
C SER A 18 5.68 -1.35 4.94
N ILE A 19 4.81 -1.35 5.96
CA ILE A 19 3.97 -0.21 6.29
C ILE A 19 4.82 0.80 7.05
N ALA A 20 5.06 1.96 6.44
CA ALA A 20 5.78 3.07 7.06
C ALA A 20 4.85 3.95 7.90
N ASN A 21 3.63 4.17 7.41
CA ASN A 21 2.62 4.99 8.09
C ASN A 21 1.21 4.50 7.74
N GLU A 22 0.29 4.46 8.70
CA GLU A 22 -1.13 4.16 8.45
C GLU A 22 -2.02 4.98 9.40
N GLY A 23 -3.08 5.61 8.90
CA GLY A 23 -3.92 6.46 9.74
C GLY A 23 -5.21 6.95 9.07
N LEU A 24 -6.19 7.31 9.91
CA LEU A 24 -7.39 8.00 9.45
C LEU A 24 -7.03 9.48 9.22
N ARG A 25 -7.35 10.02 8.04
CA ARG A 25 -7.25 11.43 7.66
C ARG A 25 -8.66 12.00 7.48
N GLU A 26 -8.78 13.32 7.42
CA GLU A 26 -10.06 14.00 7.21
C GLU A 26 -10.82 13.51 5.95
N GLN A 27 -10.10 13.07 4.91
CA GLN A 27 -10.66 12.58 3.65
C GLN A 27 -10.69 11.04 3.51
N GLY A 28 -10.38 10.29 4.58
CA GLY A 28 -10.44 8.82 4.54
C GLY A 28 -9.32 8.14 5.32
N TYR A 29 -8.73 7.12 4.71
CA TYR A 29 -7.66 6.32 5.29
C TYR A 29 -6.41 6.41 4.40
N HIS A 30 -5.31 6.79 5.02
CA HIS A 30 -4.01 6.95 4.40
C HIS A 30 -3.09 5.79 4.77
N LEU A 31 -2.38 5.27 3.78
CA LEU A 31 -1.42 4.18 3.93
C LEU A 31 -0.15 4.49 3.14
N GLU A 32 0.98 4.57 3.84
CA GLU A 32 2.31 4.72 3.25
C GLU A 32 3.08 3.41 3.40
N LEU A 33 3.63 2.92 2.29
CA LEU A 33 4.40 1.69 2.22
C LEU A 33 5.79 1.98 1.66
N HIS A 34 6.80 1.27 2.18
CA HIS A 34 8.15 1.25 1.65
C HIS A 34 8.43 -0.10 1.00
N GLY A 35 8.91 -0.07 -0.24
CA GLY A 35 9.29 -1.25 -1.01
C GLY A 35 10.72 -1.72 -0.71
N PRO A 36 11.05 -2.96 -1.10
CA PRO A 36 12.34 -3.57 -0.80
C PRO A 36 13.53 -2.92 -1.53
N ARG A 37 13.26 -2.09 -2.56
CA ARG A 37 14.28 -1.38 -3.34
C ARG A 37 14.35 0.12 -3.05
N GLY A 38 13.79 0.56 -1.91
CA GLY A 38 13.71 1.98 -1.56
C GLY A 38 12.54 2.72 -2.19
N GLU A 39 11.62 1.99 -2.84
CA GLU A 39 10.39 2.54 -3.39
C GLU A 39 9.46 3.04 -2.27
N GLN A 40 8.66 4.05 -2.55
CA GLN A 40 7.62 4.51 -1.63
C GLN A 40 6.28 4.54 -2.36
N MET A 41 5.22 4.11 -1.68
CA MET A 41 3.87 4.08 -2.20
C MET A 41 2.93 4.70 -1.19
N LYS A 42 2.12 5.64 -1.65
CA LYS A 42 1.09 6.31 -0.84
C LYS A 42 -0.28 5.97 -1.41
N VAL A 43 -1.19 5.57 -0.53
CA VAL A 43 -2.54 5.17 -0.89
C VAL A 43 -3.53 5.88 0.02
N ASP A 44 -4.37 6.70 -0.61
CA ASP A 44 -5.51 7.34 0.03
C ASP A 44 -6.79 6.65 -0.44
N ALA A 45 -7.61 6.18 0.50
CA ALA A 45 -8.86 5.52 0.19
C ALA A 45 -9.94 5.86 1.22
N PRO A 46 -11.23 5.79 0.87
CA PRO A 46 -12.30 6.17 1.81
C PRO A 46 -12.44 5.21 3.01
N SER A 47 -11.71 4.08 3.05
CA SER A 47 -11.71 3.16 4.18
C SER A 47 -10.42 2.35 4.24
N LYS A 48 -10.03 1.93 5.46
CA LYS A 48 -8.86 1.07 5.70
C LYS A 48 -8.80 -0.15 4.78
N ALA A 49 -9.89 -0.91 4.69
CA ALA A 49 -9.94 -2.11 3.85
C ALA A 49 -9.71 -1.81 2.35
N ARG A 50 -10.15 -0.63 1.86
CA ARG A 50 -9.88 -0.21 0.48
C ARG A 50 -8.42 0.21 0.30
N ALA A 51 -7.83 0.91 1.27
CA ALA A 51 -6.41 1.29 1.23
C ALA A 51 -5.52 0.05 1.09
N TYR A 52 -5.74 -0.99 1.93
CA TYR A 52 -5.00 -2.24 1.85
C TYR A 52 -5.19 -3.00 0.54
N ARG A 53 -6.39 -2.95 -0.03
CA ARG A 53 -6.69 -3.59 -1.32
C ARG A 53 -6.01 -2.87 -2.49
N HIS A 54 -6.02 -1.53 -2.49
CA HIS A 54 -5.32 -0.74 -3.51
C HIS A 54 -3.82 -0.94 -3.43
N ALA A 55 -3.26 -0.91 -2.22
CA ALA A 55 -1.86 -1.23 -1.98
C ALA A 55 -1.49 -2.62 -2.51
N GLU A 56 -2.24 -3.67 -2.14
CA GLU A 56 -1.99 -5.03 -2.63
C GLU A 56 -1.99 -5.10 -4.16
N ARG A 57 -2.94 -4.43 -4.84
CA ARG A 57 -3.02 -4.46 -6.30
C ARG A 57 -1.84 -3.76 -6.97
N GLN A 58 -1.38 -2.63 -6.43
CA GLN A 58 -0.19 -1.94 -6.93
C GLN A 58 1.07 -2.78 -6.73
N VAL A 59 1.21 -3.37 -5.54
CA VAL A 59 2.34 -4.25 -5.19
C VAL A 59 2.38 -5.51 -6.06
N ASN A 60 1.21 -6.09 -6.38
CA ASN A 60 1.10 -7.28 -7.23
C ASN A 60 1.11 -6.95 -8.74
N GLY A 61 1.37 -5.69 -9.12
CA GLY A 61 1.43 -5.25 -10.52
C GLY A 61 0.11 -5.37 -11.30
N SER A 62 -1.02 -5.54 -10.60
CA SER A 62 -2.35 -5.72 -11.21
C SER A 62 -3.05 -4.39 -11.52
N GLU A 63 -2.58 -3.28 -10.94
CA GLU A 63 -2.90 -1.92 -11.39
C GLU A 63 -1.57 -1.19 -11.65
N PRO A 64 -1.40 -0.48 -12.78
CA PRO A 64 -0.28 0.44 -12.98
C PRO A 64 -0.53 1.70 -12.14
N GLY A 65 -0.47 1.56 -10.81
CA GLY A 65 -0.51 2.67 -9.89
C GLY A 65 0.91 3.22 -9.70
N MET A 66 1.01 4.53 -9.61
CA MET A 66 2.22 5.36 -9.52
C MET A 66 3.27 4.81 -8.53
N ALA A 67 4.06 3.82 -8.96
CA ALA A 67 5.40 3.62 -8.44
C ALA A 67 6.22 4.80 -8.96
N LEU A 68 6.14 5.93 -8.27
CA LEU A 68 7.04 7.07 -8.48
C LEU A 68 8.45 6.53 -8.25
N TRP A 69 9.12 6.20 -9.34
CA TRP A 69 10.50 5.75 -9.35
C TRP A 69 11.31 6.80 -8.59
N ALA A 70 11.90 6.40 -7.47
CA ALA A 70 12.94 7.21 -6.86
C ALA A 70 14.07 7.28 -7.89
N SER A 71 14.22 8.43 -8.55
CA SER A 71 15.36 8.71 -9.41
C SER A 71 16.63 8.55 -8.56
N PRO A 72 17.58 7.68 -8.92
CA PRO A 72 18.89 7.74 -8.31
C PRO A 72 19.54 9.06 -8.74
N SER A 73 19.88 9.91 -7.77
CA SER A 73 20.85 10.99 -7.96
C SER A 73 22.23 10.48 -7.62
#